data_AF-A0A416W150-F1
#
_entry.id   AF-A0A416W150-F1
#
_cell.length_a   1.000
_cell.length_b   1.000
_cell.length_c   1.000
_cell.angle_alpha   90.00
_cell.angle_beta   90.00
_cell.angle_gamma   90.00
#
_symmetry.space_group_name_H-M   'P 1'
#
loop_
_entity.id
_entity.type
_entity.pdbx_description
1 polymer ?
#
loop_
_entity_poly.entity_id
_entity_poly.type
_entity_poly.pdbx_seq_one_letter_code
_entity_poly.pdbx_strand_id
1 'polypeptide(L)'
;MSDNRIRLFEGDVLLRGKHSAYVKFLVNDAKIFDKYIDVYLCGAVVGYLYNVKAPRDNSIQDTGKIYADAVSKHKQDCMFLYRLITLLDGAKSDEKECINRAFRYDTDDGKAEETKECLERFNAYARGGIEKLYDDLKSGATNRRDYIRNSIDYAKKFKDELDDSGVSYEEKLKREISGGRNI
;
A
#
# COMPACT_ATOMS: atom_id res chain seq x y z
N MET A 1 -0.88 33.60 6.23
CA MET A 1 -1.19 32.59 5.20
C MET A 1 -1.09 31.25 5.88
N SER A 2 -2.17 30.48 5.95
CA SER A 2 -2.12 29.12 6.51
C SER A 2 -1.36 28.22 5.53
N ASP A 3 -0.29 27.59 6.00
CA ASP A 3 0.42 26.51 5.30
C ASP A 3 -0.58 25.37 5.04
N ASN A 4 -1.13 25.29 3.83
CA ASN A 4 -2.09 24.26 3.41
C ASN A 4 -1.38 23.04 2.79
N ARG A 5 -0.05 22.94 2.94
CA ARG A 5 0.78 21.91 2.33
C ARG A 5 0.52 20.55 2.96
N ILE A 6 0.22 19.56 2.12
CA ILE A 6 0.14 18.16 2.55
C ILE A 6 1.56 17.59 2.68
N ARG A 7 1.98 17.31 3.90
CA ARG A 7 3.27 16.66 4.17
C ARG A 7 3.13 15.15 4.09
N LEU A 8 3.45 14.58 2.92
CA LEU A 8 3.36 13.14 2.69
C LEU A 8 4.32 12.37 3.60
N PHE A 9 3.77 11.42 4.36
CA PHE A 9 4.52 10.49 5.20
C PHE A 9 5.47 11.16 6.21
N GLU A 10 5.10 12.34 6.73
CA GLU A 10 5.83 13.03 7.80
C GLU A 10 5.08 13.00 9.14
N GLY A 11 3.84 12.51 9.13
CA GLY A 11 2.98 12.41 10.31
C GLY A 11 2.68 10.97 10.69
N ASP A 12 1.90 10.83 11.75
CA ASP A 12 1.40 9.53 12.19
C ASP A 12 0.39 8.96 11.19
N VAL A 13 0.45 7.66 10.94
CA VAL A 13 -0.61 6.93 10.22
C VAL A 13 -1.52 6.26 11.26
N LEU A 14 -2.81 6.57 11.18
CA LEU A 14 -3.83 6.04 12.08
C LEU A 14 -4.67 4.98 11.37
N LEU A 15 -4.58 3.74 11.84
CA LEU A 15 -5.44 2.64 11.44
C LEU A 15 -6.53 2.49 12.50
N ARG A 16 -7.79 2.66 12.11
CA ARG A 16 -8.94 2.65 13.04
C ARG A 16 -9.86 1.47 12.79
N GLY A 17 -10.67 1.14 13.80
CA GLY A 17 -11.70 0.13 13.68
C GLY A 17 -11.09 -1.27 13.51
N LYS A 18 -11.70 -2.07 12.63
CA LYS A 18 -11.20 -3.41 12.29
C LYS A 18 -9.74 -3.43 11.83
N HIS A 19 -9.28 -2.40 11.10
CA HIS A 19 -7.89 -2.35 10.62
C HIS A 19 -6.87 -2.29 11.76
N SER A 20 -7.22 -1.61 12.87
CA SER A 20 -6.39 -1.62 14.09
C SER A 20 -6.24 -3.05 14.62
N ALA A 21 -7.36 -3.75 14.78
CA ALA A 21 -7.39 -5.12 15.29
C ALA A 21 -6.61 -6.08 14.38
N TYR A 22 -6.75 -5.94 13.06
CA TYR A 22 -6.08 -6.80 12.09
C TYR A 22 -4.57 -6.61 12.08
N VAL A 23 -4.08 -5.36 12.10
CA VAL A 23 -2.64 -5.10 12.19
C VAL A 23 -2.05 -5.59 13.51
N LYS A 24 -2.76 -5.37 14.63
CA LYS A 24 -2.36 -5.91 15.93
C LYS A 24 -2.26 -7.43 15.90
N PHE A 25 -3.24 -8.11 15.31
CA PHE A 25 -3.24 -9.55 15.19
C PHE A 25 -2.06 -10.06 14.35
N LEU A 26 -1.86 -9.49 13.16
CA LEU A 26 -0.80 -9.92 12.24
C LEU A 26 0.61 -9.78 12.83
N VAL A 27 0.83 -8.80 13.71
CA VAL A 27 2.14 -8.50 14.29
C VAL A 27 2.32 -9.13 15.68
N ASN A 28 1.32 -9.06 16.55
CA ASN A 28 1.47 -9.48 17.95
C ASN A 28 1.07 -10.95 18.16
N ASP A 29 -0.05 -11.38 17.57
CA ASP A 29 -0.62 -12.71 17.78
C ASP A 29 -0.03 -13.71 16.78
N ALA A 30 -0.24 -13.44 15.49
CA ALA A 30 0.26 -14.25 14.39
C ALA A 30 1.77 -14.06 14.14
N LYS A 31 2.39 -12.98 14.68
CA LYS A 31 3.78 -12.50 14.47
C LYS A 31 4.36 -12.84 13.09
N ILE A 32 3.58 -12.57 12.05
CA ILE A 32 3.99 -12.77 10.65
C ILE A 32 4.81 -11.55 10.21
N PHE A 33 4.45 -10.38 10.70
CA PHE A 33 5.16 -9.13 10.48
C PHE A 33 5.79 -8.63 11.77
N ASP A 34 6.92 -7.92 11.64
CA ASP A 34 7.63 -7.36 12.79
C ASP A 34 7.04 -6.02 13.23
N LYS A 35 6.60 -5.18 12.29
CA LYS A 35 6.09 -3.83 12.56
C LYS A 35 4.80 -3.53 11.82
N TYR A 36 4.07 -2.57 12.35
CA TYR A 36 2.79 -2.13 11.77
C TYR A 36 2.99 -1.44 10.41
N ILE A 37 4.15 -0.78 10.21
CA ILE A 37 4.50 -0.17 8.94
C ILE A 37 4.70 -1.23 7.84
N ASP A 38 5.27 -2.40 8.17
CA ASP A 38 5.46 -3.49 7.21
C ASP A 38 4.11 -4.02 6.72
N VAL A 39 3.16 -4.17 7.65
CA VAL A 39 1.78 -4.55 7.34
C VAL A 39 1.09 -3.49 6.47
N TYR A 40 1.31 -2.21 6.75
CA TYR A 40 0.73 -1.11 5.99
C TYR A 40 1.27 -1.03 4.55
N LEU A 41 2.60 -1.14 4.37
CA LEU A 41 3.23 -1.13 3.04
C LEU A 41 2.87 -2.38 2.24
N CYS A 42 2.94 -3.56 2.85
CA CYS A 42 2.52 -4.81 2.22
C CYS A 42 1.03 -4.78 1.87
N GLY A 43 0.19 -4.27 2.77
CA GLY A 43 -1.23 -4.05 2.54
C GLY A 43 -1.49 -3.12 1.35
N ALA A 44 -0.69 -2.07 1.14
CA ALA A 44 -0.86 -1.19 -0.01
C ALA A 44 -0.63 -1.93 -1.34
N VAL A 45 0.42 -2.76 -1.40
CA VAL A 45 0.74 -3.58 -2.57
C VAL A 45 -0.35 -4.64 -2.82
N VAL A 46 -0.69 -5.42 -1.80
CA VAL A 46 -1.72 -6.46 -1.88
C VAL A 46 -3.07 -5.85 -2.26
N GLY A 47 -3.42 -4.72 -1.64
CA GLY A 47 -4.66 -4.00 -1.92
C GLY A 47 -4.75 -3.58 -3.38
N TYR A 48 -3.67 -3.02 -3.91
CA TYR A 48 -3.62 -2.62 -5.31
C TYR A 48 -3.69 -3.83 -6.26
N LEU A 49 -2.84 -4.85 -6.06
CA LEU A 49 -2.75 -6.00 -6.96
C LEU A 49 -4.04 -6.81 -7.04
N TYR A 50 -4.74 -6.98 -5.92
CA TYR A 50 -6.04 -7.66 -5.89
C TYR A 50 -7.23 -6.72 -6.05
N ASN A 51 -6.97 -5.43 -6.33
CA ASN A 51 -7.97 -4.38 -6.51
C ASN A 51 -9.00 -4.31 -5.36
N VAL A 52 -8.53 -4.44 -4.11
CA VAL A 52 -9.36 -4.33 -2.90
C VAL A 52 -9.09 -3.01 -2.19
N LYS A 53 -10.16 -2.26 -1.91
CA LYS A 53 -10.13 -0.98 -1.19
C LYS A 53 -11.05 -1.06 0.01
N ALA A 54 -10.67 -0.45 1.12
CA ALA A 54 -11.53 -0.35 2.30
C ALA A 54 -11.63 1.09 2.83
N PRO A 55 -12.83 1.53 3.26
CA PRO A 55 -13.06 2.86 3.84
C PRO A 55 -12.52 2.94 5.27
N ARG A 56 -12.57 4.14 5.88
CA ARG A 56 -12.16 4.30 7.28
C ARG A 56 -13.24 3.67 8.14
N ASP A 57 -12.85 2.78 9.03
CA ASP A 57 -13.75 2.24 10.03
C ASP A 57 -13.59 3.05 11.32
N ASN A 58 -14.61 3.84 11.65
CA ASN A 58 -14.68 4.63 12.89
C ASN A 58 -15.65 4.02 13.90
N SER A 59 -16.15 2.80 13.68
CA SER A 59 -17.13 2.16 14.55
C SER A 59 -16.55 1.74 15.91
N ILE A 60 -15.24 1.47 15.96
CA ILE A 60 -14.52 1.07 17.19
C ILE A 60 -13.50 2.15 17.52
N GLN A 61 -13.41 2.53 18.80
CA GLN A 61 -12.43 3.51 19.29
C GLN A 61 -10.98 3.00 19.28
N ASP A 62 -10.76 1.74 18.92
CA ASP A 62 -9.42 1.18 18.85
C ASP A 62 -8.63 1.75 17.66
N THR A 63 -7.41 2.21 17.95
CA THR A 63 -6.54 2.86 16.97
C THR A 63 -5.13 2.25 17.03
N GLY A 64 -4.73 1.62 15.93
CA GLY A 64 -3.37 1.21 15.64
C GLY A 64 -2.62 2.41 15.10
N LYS A 65 -1.60 2.86 15.82
CA LYS A 65 -0.82 4.04 15.46
C LYS A 65 0.55 3.64 14.94
N ILE A 66 0.86 4.03 13.71
CA ILE A 66 2.23 3.99 13.18
C ILE A 66 2.81 5.36 13.42
N TYR A 67 3.75 5.44 14.37
CA TYR A 67 4.36 6.71 14.78
C TYR A 67 5.15 7.35 13.64
N ALA A 68 5.15 8.68 13.58
CA ALA A 68 5.86 9.46 12.57
C ALA A 68 7.35 9.08 12.44
N ASP A 69 8.02 8.68 13.52
CA ASP A 69 9.41 8.18 13.46
C ASP A 69 9.53 6.87 12.64
N ALA A 70 8.59 5.94 12.83
CA ALA A 70 8.53 4.72 12.03
C ALA A 70 8.20 5.02 10.56
N VAL A 71 7.26 5.92 10.31
CA VAL A 71 6.93 6.37 8.94
C VAL A 71 8.13 7.06 8.29
N SER A 72 8.86 7.90 9.03
CA SER A 72 10.04 8.63 8.56
C SER A 72 11.18 7.70 8.19
N LYS A 73 11.42 6.65 8.98
CA LYS A 73 12.41 5.60 8.68
C LYS A 73 12.11 4.85 7.39
N HIS A 74 10.83 4.71 7.05
CA HIS A 74 10.36 4.06 5.82
C HIS A 74 9.83 5.07 4.77
N LYS A 75 10.19 6.36 4.89
CA LYS A 75 9.61 7.41 4.05
C LYS A 75 9.87 7.17 2.56
N GLN A 76 11.05 6.66 2.22
CA GLN A 76 11.39 6.33 0.83
C GLN A 76 10.48 5.23 0.27
N ASP A 77 10.24 4.16 1.03
CA ASP A 77 9.35 3.06 0.63
C ASP A 77 7.89 3.54 0.51
N CYS A 78 7.42 4.31 1.50
CA CYS A 78 6.09 4.92 1.49
C CYS A 78 5.88 5.78 0.23
N MET A 79 6.83 6.68 -0.06
CA MET A 79 6.79 7.57 -1.21
C MET A 79 6.85 6.79 -2.52
N PHE A 80 7.71 5.77 -2.61
CA PHE A 80 7.83 4.94 -3.80
C PHE A 80 6.52 4.21 -4.11
N LEU A 81 5.94 3.53 -3.12
CA LEU A 81 4.67 2.81 -3.30
C LEU A 81 3.51 3.76 -3.57
N TYR A 82 3.44 4.90 -2.89
CA TYR A 82 2.45 5.94 -3.16
C TYR A 82 2.50 6.39 -4.62
N ARG A 83 3.69 6.79 -5.09
CA ARG A 83 3.88 7.26 -6.48
C ARG A 83 3.53 6.19 -7.49
N LEU A 84 3.98 4.96 -7.26
CA LEU A 84 3.71 3.83 -8.14
C LEU A 84 2.21 3.56 -8.23
N ILE A 85 1.51 3.46 -7.09
CA ILE A 85 0.07 3.20 -7.07
C ILE A 85 -0.71 4.38 -7.68
N THR A 86 -0.33 5.63 -7.39
CA THR A 86 -0.96 6.82 -7.98
C THR A 86 -0.81 6.85 -9.50
N LEU A 87 0.36 6.50 -10.04
CA LEU A 87 0.56 6.38 -11.49
C LEU A 87 -0.34 5.30 -12.09
N LEU A 88 -0.39 4.13 -11.47
CA LEU A 88 -1.10 2.98 -12.03
C LEU A 88 -2.63 3.09 -11.89
N ASP A 89 -3.14 3.59 -10.76
CA ASP A 89 -4.58 3.90 -10.58
C ASP A 89 -5.00 5.04 -11.53
N GLY A 90 -4.06 5.95 -11.83
CA GLY A 90 -4.25 7.07 -12.75
C GLY A 90 -4.29 6.68 -14.23
N ALA A 91 -3.75 5.53 -14.65
CA ALA A 91 -3.44 5.17 -16.05
C ALA A 91 -4.62 5.24 -17.05
N LYS A 92 -5.85 5.41 -16.59
CA LYS A 92 -7.03 5.68 -17.42
C LYS A 92 -7.24 7.18 -17.74
N SER A 93 -6.42 8.06 -17.18
CA SER A 93 -6.42 9.51 -17.36
C SER A 93 -5.28 9.94 -18.29
N ASP A 94 -5.18 11.23 -18.57
CA ASP A 94 -4.04 11.80 -19.31
C ASP A 94 -2.70 11.48 -18.62
N GLU A 95 -1.70 11.07 -19.40
CA GLU A 95 -0.40 10.62 -18.91
C GLU A 95 0.34 11.71 -18.14
N LYS A 96 0.31 12.96 -18.64
CA LYS A 96 0.97 14.09 -17.96
C LYS A 96 0.30 14.38 -16.64
N GLU A 97 -1.02 14.30 -16.59
CA GLU A 97 -1.78 14.49 -15.35
C GLU A 97 -1.45 13.41 -14.31
N CYS A 98 -1.28 12.15 -14.73
CA CYS A 98 -0.86 11.06 -13.83
C CYS A 98 0.53 11.30 -13.24
N ILE A 99 1.48 11.71 -14.10
CA ILE A 99 2.85 12.04 -13.68
C ILE A 99 2.83 13.23 -12.72
N ASN A 100 2.06 14.27 -13.01
CA ASN A 100 1.96 15.44 -12.14
C ASN A 100 1.40 15.08 -10.75
N ARG A 101 0.35 14.24 -10.68
CA ARG A 101 -0.21 13.76 -9.40
C ARG A 101 0.77 12.96 -8.57
N ALA A 102 1.58 12.12 -9.22
CA ALA A 102 2.53 11.29 -8.51
C ALA A 102 3.78 12.07 -8.04
N PHE A 103 4.32 12.96 -8.86
CA PHE A 103 5.65 13.54 -8.63
C PHE A 103 5.72 15.04 -8.35
N ARG A 104 4.64 15.80 -8.62
CA ARG A 104 4.68 17.28 -8.54
C ARG A 104 3.68 17.84 -7.54
N TYR A 105 2.47 17.31 -7.48
CA TYR A 105 1.38 17.86 -6.67
C TYR A 105 1.70 17.84 -5.16
N ASP A 106 2.52 16.90 -4.71
CA ASP A 106 3.03 16.83 -3.33
C ASP A 106 3.92 18.02 -2.93
N THR A 107 4.40 18.79 -3.91
CA THR A 107 5.23 19.99 -3.68
C THR A 107 4.51 21.31 -3.97
N ASP A 108 3.31 21.25 -4.56
CA ASP A 108 2.49 22.39 -5.00
C ASP A 108 1.32 22.62 -4.02
N ASP A 109 1.39 23.72 -3.27
CA ASP A 109 0.38 24.07 -2.26
C ASP A 109 -1.00 24.33 -2.89
N GLY A 110 -1.07 24.67 -4.18
CA GLY A 110 -2.31 24.81 -4.95
C GLY A 110 -2.98 23.48 -5.30
N LYS A 111 -2.30 22.35 -5.05
CA LYS A 111 -2.74 20.97 -5.35
C LYS A 111 -2.93 20.11 -4.11
N ALA A 112 -3.15 20.76 -2.96
CA ALA A 112 -3.30 20.09 -1.68
C ALA A 112 -4.48 19.11 -1.64
N GLU A 113 -5.63 19.47 -2.24
CA GLU A 113 -6.81 18.60 -2.20
C GLU A 113 -6.63 17.38 -3.12
N GLU A 114 -6.07 17.54 -4.32
CA GLU A 114 -5.73 16.43 -5.21
C GLU A 114 -4.69 15.49 -4.58
N THR A 115 -3.70 16.04 -3.88
CA THR A 115 -2.69 15.25 -3.15
C THR A 115 -3.34 14.44 -2.03
N LYS A 116 -4.28 15.04 -1.30
CA LYS A 116 -5.03 14.38 -0.23
C LYS A 116 -5.95 13.28 -0.76
N GLU A 117 -6.59 13.48 -1.91
CA GLU A 117 -7.36 12.43 -2.58
C GLU A 117 -6.48 11.25 -2.99
N CYS A 118 -5.32 11.52 -3.60
CA CYS A 118 -4.37 10.48 -3.98
C CYS A 118 -3.88 9.70 -2.75
N LEU A 119 -3.56 10.40 -1.66
CA LEU A 119 -3.14 9.79 -0.40
C LEU A 119 -4.26 8.95 0.21
N GLU A 120 -5.52 9.40 0.15
CA GLU A 120 -6.65 8.62 0.65
C GLU A 120 -6.90 7.36 -0.18
N ARG A 121 -6.73 7.41 -1.50
CA ARG A 121 -6.79 6.21 -2.36
C ARG A 121 -5.70 5.22 -2.00
N PHE A 122 -4.47 5.69 -1.82
CA PHE A 122 -3.37 4.86 -1.34
C PHE A 122 -3.71 4.21 0.02
N ASN A 123 -4.21 4.99 0.98
CA ASN A 123 -4.67 4.48 2.27
C ASN A 123 -5.82 3.48 2.13
N ALA A 124 -6.72 3.66 1.16
CA ALA A 124 -7.85 2.75 0.92
C ALA A 124 -7.37 1.38 0.41
N TYR A 125 -6.38 1.38 -0.49
CA TYR A 125 -5.69 0.16 -0.89
C TYR A 125 -4.97 -0.49 0.30
N ALA A 126 -4.21 0.29 1.09
CA ALA A 126 -3.52 -0.23 2.26
C ALA A 126 -4.48 -0.94 3.24
N ARG A 127 -5.61 -0.30 3.55
CA ARG A 127 -6.66 -0.90 4.39
C ARG A 127 -7.27 -2.15 3.78
N GLY A 128 -7.66 -2.11 2.49
CA GLY A 128 -8.24 -3.26 1.81
C GLY A 128 -7.29 -4.46 1.77
N GLY A 129 -6.00 -4.22 1.54
CA GLY A 129 -4.98 -5.26 1.58
C GLY A 129 -4.71 -5.77 2.99
N ILE A 130 -4.82 -4.93 4.04
CA ILE A 130 -4.75 -5.39 5.45
C ILE A 130 -5.89 -6.37 5.75
N GLU A 131 -7.12 -6.08 5.30
CA GLU A 131 -8.25 -7.00 5.45
C GLU A 131 -7.97 -8.33 4.75
N LYS A 132 -7.53 -8.26 3.49
CA LYS A 132 -7.20 -9.45 2.70
C LYS A 132 -6.09 -10.29 3.33
N LEU A 133 -4.99 -9.66 3.75
CA LEU A 133 -3.88 -10.33 4.44
C LEU A 133 -4.38 -11.02 5.71
N TYR A 134 -5.20 -10.33 6.51
CA TYR A 134 -5.77 -10.92 7.71
C TYR A 134 -6.65 -12.13 7.40
N ASP A 135 -7.57 -12.02 6.43
CA ASP A 135 -8.48 -13.10 6.06
C ASP A 135 -7.70 -14.32 5.52
N ASP A 136 -6.77 -14.11 4.59
CA ASP A 136 -6.00 -15.18 3.95
C ASP A 136 -5.06 -15.86 4.96
N LEU A 137 -4.40 -15.10 5.83
CA LEU A 137 -3.44 -15.65 6.80
C LEU A 137 -4.14 -16.29 8.01
N LYS A 138 -5.32 -15.81 8.40
CA LYS A 138 -6.09 -16.37 9.51
C LYS A 138 -6.97 -17.56 9.09
N SER A 139 -7.34 -17.69 7.82
CA SER A 139 -8.25 -18.72 7.34
C SER A 139 -7.80 -20.13 7.77
N GLY A 140 -8.67 -20.84 8.48
CA GLY A 140 -8.43 -22.21 8.97
C GLY A 140 -7.32 -22.36 10.01
N ALA A 141 -6.68 -21.25 10.44
CA ALA A 141 -5.53 -21.30 11.34
C ALA A 141 -5.96 -21.20 12.82
N THR A 142 -5.51 -22.18 13.60
CA THR A 142 -5.82 -22.31 15.04
C THR A 142 -4.58 -22.13 15.92
N ASN A 143 -3.39 -22.26 15.33
CA ASN A 143 -2.13 -22.18 16.04
C ASN A 143 -1.05 -21.50 15.19
N ARG A 144 0.11 -21.26 15.82
CA ARG A 144 1.23 -20.57 15.22
C ARG A 144 1.78 -21.22 13.94
N ARG A 145 1.83 -22.56 13.87
CA ARG A 145 2.35 -23.27 12.70
C ARG A 145 1.42 -23.09 11.50
N ASP A 146 0.11 -23.00 11.74
CA ASP A 146 -0.86 -22.74 10.69
C ASP A 146 -0.65 -21.35 10.08
N TYR A 147 -0.43 -20.31 10.89
CA TYR A 147 -0.13 -18.96 10.39
C TYR A 147 1.14 -18.92 9.53
N ILE A 148 2.20 -19.62 9.95
CA ILE A 148 3.44 -19.72 9.17
C ILE A 148 3.18 -20.44 7.85
N ARG A 149 2.44 -21.55 7.88
CA ARG A 149 2.07 -22.30 6.68
C ARG A 149 1.26 -21.44 5.72
N ASN A 150 0.22 -20.77 6.20
CA ASN A 150 -0.60 -19.88 5.39
C ASN A 150 0.24 -18.75 4.79
N SER A 151 1.23 -18.22 5.52
CA SER A 151 2.15 -17.19 4.99
C SER A 151 3.02 -17.74 3.84
N ILE A 152 3.53 -18.96 3.98
CA ILE A 152 4.31 -19.64 2.93
C ILE A 152 3.42 -19.90 1.71
N ASP A 153 2.22 -20.42 1.93
CA ASP A 153 1.28 -20.74 0.85
C ASP A 153 0.81 -19.45 0.13
N TYR A 154 0.61 -18.36 0.88
CA TYR A 154 0.34 -17.04 0.32
C TYR A 154 1.49 -16.54 -0.57
N ALA A 155 2.73 -16.61 -0.07
CA ALA A 155 3.91 -16.18 -0.84
C ALA A 155 4.15 -17.04 -2.09
N LYS A 156 3.89 -18.35 -2.01
CA LYS A 156 3.94 -19.24 -3.17
C LYS A 156 2.87 -18.89 -4.19
N LYS A 157 1.62 -18.76 -3.76
CA LYS A 157 0.52 -18.37 -4.64
C LYS A 157 0.81 -17.03 -5.32
N PHE A 158 1.33 -16.06 -4.59
CA PHE A 158 1.74 -14.78 -5.14
C PHE A 158 2.81 -14.92 -6.22
N LYS A 159 3.83 -15.76 -5.98
CA LYS A 159 4.88 -16.05 -6.96
C LYS A 159 4.32 -16.76 -8.18
N ASP A 160 3.50 -17.79 -7.98
CA ASP A 160 2.90 -18.57 -9.05
C ASP A 160 1.97 -17.68 -9.90
N GLU A 161 1.19 -16.79 -9.30
CA GLU A 161 0.37 -15.79 -10.03
C GLU A 161 1.22 -14.82 -10.87
N LEU A 162 2.41 -14.45 -10.39
CA LEU A 162 3.35 -13.63 -11.17
C LEU A 162 3.95 -14.42 -12.34
N ASP A 163 4.36 -15.67 -12.11
CA ASP A 163 4.97 -16.53 -13.12
C ASP A 163 3.93 -16.94 -14.19
N ASP A 164 2.70 -17.28 -13.79
CA ASP A 164 1.58 -17.69 -14.65
C ASP A 164 0.95 -16.53 -15.43
N SER A 165 1.20 -15.28 -15.04
CA SER A 165 0.78 -14.12 -15.82
C SER A 165 1.36 -14.12 -17.25
N GLY A 166 2.37 -14.96 -17.51
CA GLY A 166 3.07 -15.05 -18.80
C GLY A 166 3.83 -13.77 -19.15
N VAL A 167 3.91 -12.83 -18.19
CA VAL A 167 4.57 -11.55 -18.35
C VAL A 167 6.01 -11.70 -17.87
N SER A 168 6.94 -11.88 -18.82
CA SER A 168 8.33 -11.54 -18.54
C SER A 168 8.43 -10.02 -18.38
N TYR A 169 8.37 -9.55 -17.13
CA TYR A 169 8.52 -8.14 -16.82
C TYR A 169 9.87 -7.62 -17.29
N GLU A 170 10.92 -8.46 -17.29
CA GLU A 170 12.19 -8.10 -17.92
C GLU A 170 12.06 -7.83 -19.43
N GLU A 171 11.33 -8.66 -20.17
CA GLU A 171 11.12 -8.45 -21.61
C GLU A 171 10.24 -7.24 -21.87
N LYS A 172 9.19 -7.01 -21.08
CA LYS A 172 8.36 -5.80 -21.19
C LYS A 172 9.17 -4.55 -20.85
N LEU A 173 9.93 -4.54 -19.76
CA LEU A 173 10.79 -3.42 -19.40
C LEU A 173 11.85 -3.16 -20.47
N LYS A 174 12.49 -4.21 -21.01
CA LYS A 174 13.43 -4.09 -22.14
C LYS A 174 12.74 -3.48 -23.35
N ARG A 175 11.53 -3.92 -23.71
CA ARG A 175 10.75 -3.40 -24.85
C ARG A 175 10.38 -1.94 -24.68
N GLU A 176 9.95 -1.51 -23.50
CA GLU A 176 9.63 -0.10 -23.22
C GLU A 176 10.89 0.79 -23.19
N ILE A 177 11.99 0.31 -22.57
CA ILE A 177 13.28 1.03 -22.50
C ILE A 177 13.99 1.11 -23.87
N SER A 178 13.77 0.13 -24.75
CA SER A 178 14.32 0.13 -26.11
C SER A 178 13.41 0.86 -27.11
N GLY A 179 12.08 0.84 -26.90
CA GLY A 179 11.11 1.59 -27.72
C GLY A 179 11.17 3.11 -27.52
N GLY A 180 11.67 3.58 -26.37
CA GLY A 180 11.92 5.00 -26.09
C GLY A 180 13.19 5.59 -26.70
N ARG A 181 14.03 4.79 -27.39
CA ARG A 181 15.21 5.24 -28.14
C ARG A 181 14.91 5.33 -29.63
N ASN A 182 13.99 6.22 -29.99
CA ASN A 182 13.98 6.84 -31.31
C ASN A 182 13.97 8.36 -31.12
N ILE A 183 15.16 8.89 -30.83
CA ILE A 183 15.57 10.28 -31.06
C ILE A 183 17.00 10.25 -31.57
#